data_AF-A0A0C9XZX4-F1
#
_entry.id   AF-A0A0C9XZX4-F1
#
_cell.length_a   1.000
_cell.length_b   1.000
_cell.length_c   1.000
_cell.angle_alpha   90.00
_cell.angle_beta   90.00
_cell.angle_gamma   90.00
#
_symmetry.space_group_name_H-M   'P 1'
#
loop_
_entity.id
_entity.type
_entity.pdbx_description
1 polymer ?
#
loop_
_entity_poly.entity_id
_entity_poly.type
_entity_poly.pdbx_seq_one_letter_code
_entity_poly.pdbx_strand_id
1 'polypeptide(L)'
;MSRVSIPVTDATPPKSVLFSRSLDPSTSPVSSASTSGFSYRHLYRGALSLPDSHILLDGLTFSAKLPVNVPSSTNDSPSTSHFSDALARDLIHNPLALALESMRGRPSLRFKGTVRLKDIWMDETGEVYMDIHPLATLSKVYFENTLCLSPLLPFPHGGNCTKRTEIGVRIALGDTDCPETTEIVVFGETSDIFHPSQMVSATSSSMISSPPLVVRVARIATAPRAPRPDDPTPRKPPARLFGGLSGDVLGAGKRTKPPPKRCETNGKTRDHGRDDAVCRAKEAMLNLPDATAIKGHSGNVSVFKVPEVPQKTNKTETRANMFRPAPRARTLVGEAGGEAIDKNIEAANKLIIKKSAVRHLTRAGVPRTHPEFKDIFGFLYRGTAFALVRCLLPKSPHVTHVCCRG
;
A
#
# COMPACT_ATOMS: atom_id res chain seq x y z
N MET A 1 -28.32 34.55 19.37
CA MET A 1 -27.06 33.77 19.30
C MET A 1 -26.12 34.29 20.37
N SER A 2 -26.18 33.74 21.57
CA SER A 2 -25.37 34.20 22.71
C SER A 2 -23.97 33.59 22.64
N ARG A 3 -22.96 34.43 22.49
CA ARG A 3 -21.55 34.03 22.61
C ARG A 3 -21.19 34.01 24.09
N VAL A 4 -20.86 32.84 24.61
CA VAL A 4 -20.28 32.65 25.93
C VAL A 4 -18.77 32.87 25.80
N SER A 5 -18.27 33.92 26.44
CA SER A 5 -16.85 34.22 26.59
C SER A 5 -16.26 33.41 27.75
N ILE A 6 -15.19 32.65 27.49
CA ILE A 6 -14.45 31.89 28.50
C ILE A 6 -13.35 32.81 29.08
N PRO A 7 -13.22 32.94 30.42
CA PRO A 7 -12.14 33.70 31.02
C PRO A 7 -10.81 32.93 30.94
N VAL A 8 -9.78 33.58 30.39
CA VAL A 8 -8.40 33.13 30.44
C VAL A 8 -7.90 33.31 31.87
N THR A 9 -7.60 32.20 32.54
CA THR A 9 -6.85 32.21 33.80
C THR A 9 -5.42 31.75 33.54
N ASP A 10 -4.50 32.67 33.79
CA ASP A 10 -3.07 32.46 33.83
C ASP A 10 -2.74 31.68 35.12
N ALA A 11 -2.07 30.54 34.99
CA ALA A 11 -1.58 29.77 36.13
C ALA A 11 -0.26 29.11 35.77
N THR A 12 0.82 29.83 36.05
CA THR A 12 2.18 29.31 36.13
C THR A 12 2.26 28.29 37.28
N PRO A 13 2.71 27.04 37.07
CA PRO A 13 3.02 26.16 38.20
C PRO A 13 4.43 26.48 38.74
N PRO A 14 4.62 26.53 40.07
CA PRO A 14 5.94 26.69 40.66
C PRO A 14 6.78 25.42 40.48
N LYS A 15 8.08 25.64 40.22
CA LYS A 15 9.13 24.62 40.19
C LYS A 15 9.16 23.86 41.52
N SER A 16 8.93 22.55 41.50
CA SER A 16 9.29 21.67 42.62
C SER A 16 10.62 20.98 42.36
N VAL A 17 11.43 21.00 43.40
CA VAL A 17 12.83 20.61 43.47
C VAL A 17 12.95 19.10 43.66
N LEU A 18 13.97 18.56 43.00
CA LEU A 18 14.61 17.25 43.16
C LEU A 18 14.37 16.56 44.51
N PHE A 19 13.82 15.34 44.47
CA PHE A 19 14.20 14.27 45.38
C PHE A 19 14.45 12.98 44.60
N SER A 20 15.73 12.66 44.50
CA SER A 20 16.26 11.35 44.14
C SER A 20 15.98 10.37 45.30
N ARG A 21 15.22 9.31 45.02
CA ARG A 21 15.33 8.04 45.76
C ARG A 21 15.38 6.87 44.78
N SER A 22 16.43 6.11 44.98
CA SER A 22 16.90 4.93 44.26
C SER A 22 16.53 3.69 45.09
N LEU A 23 16.32 2.54 44.40
CA LEU A 23 16.05 1.16 44.89
C LEU A 23 14.57 0.92 45.30
N ASP A 24 13.78 -0.04 44.77
CA ASP A 24 14.06 -1.44 44.39
C ASP A 24 13.22 -1.96 43.17
N PRO A 25 13.65 -3.03 42.46
CA PRO A 25 12.92 -3.65 41.36
C PRO A 25 12.33 -5.02 41.76
N SER A 26 11.08 -5.09 42.20
CA SER A 26 10.27 -6.32 42.16
C SER A 26 8.85 -6.03 42.65
N THR A 27 7.96 -5.68 41.74
CA THR A 27 6.51 -5.81 41.99
C THR A 27 5.87 -6.03 40.62
N SER A 28 5.64 -7.30 40.31
CA SER A 28 4.85 -7.72 39.17
C SER A 28 3.48 -7.04 39.23
N PRO A 29 3.02 -6.36 38.16
CA PRO A 29 1.69 -5.79 38.14
C PRO A 29 0.64 -6.91 38.20
N VAL A 30 -0.17 -6.89 39.26
CA VAL A 30 -1.39 -7.69 39.36
C VAL A 30 -2.38 -7.12 38.36
N SER A 31 -2.37 -7.67 37.14
CA SER A 31 -3.40 -7.41 36.13
C SER A 31 -4.71 -8.03 36.61
N SER A 32 -5.63 -7.19 37.08
CA SER A 32 -7.03 -7.54 37.30
C SER A 32 -7.68 -7.89 35.94
N ALA A 33 -7.61 -9.18 35.60
CA ALA A 33 -8.04 -9.75 34.34
C ALA A 33 -9.56 -9.95 34.28
N SER A 34 -10.31 -8.93 33.90
CA SER A 34 -11.53 -9.13 33.12
C SER A 34 -11.12 -9.20 31.65
N THR A 35 -10.50 -10.32 31.27
CA THR A 35 -9.97 -10.53 29.91
C THR A 35 -11.13 -10.64 28.93
N SER A 36 -11.47 -9.52 28.29
CA SER A 36 -12.07 -9.58 26.96
C SER A 36 -11.18 -10.49 26.12
N GLY A 37 -11.77 -11.51 25.47
CA GLY A 37 -11.05 -12.57 24.76
C GLY A 37 -10.38 -12.11 23.47
N PHE A 38 -9.70 -10.97 23.49
CA PHE A 38 -9.01 -10.39 22.36
C PHE A 38 -7.57 -10.03 22.75
N SER A 39 -6.65 -10.34 21.84
CA SER A 39 -5.25 -9.95 21.95
C SER A 39 -4.99 -8.92 20.88
N TYR A 40 -4.17 -7.92 21.17
CA TYR A 40 -3.86 -6.89 20.21
C TYR A 40 -2.43 -7.10 19.72
N ARG A 41 -2.23 -7.16 18.40
CA ARG A 41 -0.89 -7.14 17.81
C ARG A 41 -0.58 -5.72 17.42
N HIS A 42 0.49 -5.20 18.01
CA HIS A 42 1.07 -3.94 17.60
C HIS A 42 1.56 -4.02 16.15
N LEU A 43 1.20 -3.05 15.30
CA LEU A 43 1.61 -3.01 13.89
C LEU A 43 2.64 -1.91 13.65
N TYR A 44 2.32 -0.67 14.04
CA TYR A 44 3.16 0.51 13.82
C TYR A 44 3.07 1.48 15.01
N ARG A 45 4.18 2.08 15.40
CA ARG A 45 4.25 3.21 16.34
C ARG A 45 5.08 4.32 15.71
N GLY A 46 4.56 5.53 15.68
CA GLY A 46 5.30 6.66 15.13
C GLY A 46 4.49 7.95 15.11
N ALA A 47 4.77 8.77 14.09
CA ALA A 47 4.13 10.06 13.89
C ALA A 47 3.51 10.19 12.50
N LEU A 48 2.73 11.24 12.29
CA LEU A 48 2.19 11.64 10.99
C LEU A 48 2.79 13.00 10.61
N SER A 49 3.52 13.06 9.49
CA SER A 49 4.15 14.29 9.01
C SER A 49 3.18 15.10 8.15
N LEU A 50 2.92 16.34 8.55
CA LEU A 50 2.14 17.29 7.77
C LEU A 50 3.01 17.92 6.66
N PRO A 51 2.52 18.01 5.41
CA PRO A 51 3.32 18.44 4.26
C PRO A 51 3.77 19.90 4.34
N ASP A 52 2.96 20.78 4.93
CA ASP A 52 3.17 22.24 4.84
C ASP A 52 3.91 22.82 6.05
N SER A 53 3.77 22.21 7.22
CA SER A 53 4.24 22.79 8.48
C SER A 53 5.48 22.11 9.05
N HIS A 54 5.91 20.99 8.47
CA HIS A 54 6.91 20.08 9.07
C HIS A 54 6.57 19.61 10.50
N ILE A 55 5.34 19.87 10.97
CA ILE A 55 4.87 19.43 12.28
C ILE A 55 4.62 17.92 12.20
N LEU A 56 5.13 17.21 13.19
CA LEU A 56 4.89 15.78 13.38
C LEU A 56 3.79 15.61 14.42
N LEU A 57 2.71 14.93 14.03
CA LEU A 57 1.68 14.48 14.94
C LEU A 57 2.11 13.11 15.49
N ASP A 58 2.78 13.11 16.64
CA ASP A 58 3.39 11.93 17.25
C ASP A 58 2.42 11.11 18.13
N GLY A 59 2.93 10.05 18.75
CA GLY A 59 2.15 9.22 19.68
C GLY A 59 1.07 8.36 19.01
N LEU A 60 1.16 8.13 17.70
CA LEU A 60 0.22 7.27 16.97
C LEU A 60 0.64 5.81 17.09
N THR A 61 -0.31 4.96 17.47
CA THR A 61 -0.12 3.52 17.62
C THR A 61 -1.20 2.79 16.83
N PHE A 62 -0.80 1.88 15.95
CA PHE A 62 -1.71 1.05 15.18
C PHE A 62 -1.68 -0.37 15.70
N SER A 63 -2.84 -0.96 15.94
CA SER A 63 -2.97 -2.31 16.46
C SER A 63 -4.03 -3.08 15.68
N ALA A 64 -3.75 -4.35 15.38
CA ALA A 64 -4.75 -5.28 14.88
C ALA A 64 -5.34 -6.03 16.06
N LYS A 65 -6.66 -6.21 16.05
CA LYS A 65 -7.34 -7.07 17.01
C LYS A 65 -7.26 -8.52 16.53
N LEU A 66 -6.68 -9.39 17.34
CA LEU A 66 -6.64 -10.82 17.12
C LEU A 66 -7.65 -11.48 18.04
N PRO A 67 -8.53 -12.35 17.52
CA PRO A 67 -9.35 -13.20 18.36
C PRO A 67 -8.43 -14.06 19.24
N VAL A 68 -8.58 -13.97 20.56
CA VAL A 68 -7.92 -14.95 21.45
C VAL A 68 -8.67 -16.24 21.21
N ASN A 69 -7.94 -17.28 20.84
CA ASN A 69 -8.45 -18.64 20.91
C ASN A 69 -8.77 -18.91 22.38
N VAL A 70 -10.00 -18.63 22.81
CA VAL A 70 -10.51 -19.15 24.07
C VAL A 70 -10.42 -20.66 23.91
N PRO A 71 -9.61 -21.37 24.73
CA PRO A 71 -9.52 -22.81 24.64
C PRO A 71 -10.94 -23.33 24.84
N SER A 72 -11.54 -23.83 23.76
CA SER A 72 -12.83 -24.50 23.80
C SER A 72 -12.70 -25.62 24.83
N SER A 73 -13.52 -25.53 25.86
CA SER A 73 -13.52 -26.43 27.02
C SER A 73 -13.38 -27.89 26.61
N THR A 74 -12.59 -28.59 27.40
CA THR A 74 -11.82 -29.81 27.13
C THR A 74 -12.57 -31.09 26.77
N ASN A 75 -13.87 -31.09 26.47
CA ASN A 75 -14.66 -32.33 26.64
C ASN A 75 -15.35 -32.96 25.43
N ASP A 76 -15.26 -32.47 24.19
CA ASP A 76 -15.89 -33.19 23.08
C ASP A 76 -15.10 -33.17 21.76
N SER A 77 -14.69 -34.38 21.36
CA SER A 77 -14.41 -34.87 19.99
C SER A 77 -13.32 -34.16 19.13
N PRO A 78 -12.22 -34.86 18.78
CA PRO A 78 -11.04 -34.30 18.09
C PRO A 78 -11.16 -34.07 16.56
N SER A 79 -12.34 -33.79 15.99
CA SER A 79 -12.54 -33.78 14.53
C SER A 79 -12.77 -32.42 13.84
N THR A 80 -12.65 -31.27 14.51
CA THR A 80 -12.97 -29.96 13.87
C THR A 80 -12.11 -28.77 14.29
N SER A 81 -10.81 -28.95 14.56
CA SER A 81 -9.90 -27.89 15.07
C SER A 81 -9.23 -26.99 14.01
N HIS A 82 -9.77 -26.86 12.79
CA HIS A 82 -9.16 -26.05 11.71
C HIS A 82 -9.29 -24.53 11.86
N PHE A 83 -10.03 -24.01 12.84
CA PHE A 83 -10.30 -22.57 12.95
C PHE A 83 -9.14 -21.75 13.53
N SER A 84 -8.27 -22.33 14.36
CA SER A 84 -7.19 -21.57 15.01
C SER A 84 -6.04 -21.22 14.06
N ASP A 85 -5.71 -22.11 13.10
CA ASP A 85 -4.69 -21.85 12.07
C ASP A 85 -5.21 -20.89 10.98
N ALA A 86 -6.53 -20.88 10.73
CA ALA A 86 -7.16 -19.96 9.79
C ALA A 86 -7.02 -18.48 10.22
N LEU A 87 -7.07 -18.19 11.53
CA LEU A 87 -7.01 -16.82 12.06
C LEU A 87 -5.59 -16.25 12.17
N ALA A 88 -4.60 -17.08 12.49
CA ALA A 88 -3.19 -16.70 12.38
C ALA A 88 -2.78 -16.47 10.91
N ARG A 89 -3.32 -17.28 10.00
CA ARG A 89 -3.25 -17.02 8.55
C ARG A 89 -3.95 -15.73 8.17
N ASP A 90 -5.07 -15.40 8.80
CA ASP A 90 -5.84 -14.19 8.47
C ASP A 90 -5.04 -12.91 8.66
N LEU A 91 -4.10 -12.88 9.63
CA LEU A 91 -3.20 -11.74 9.77
C LEU A 91 -2.11 -11.69 8.67
N ILE A 92 -1.61 -12.86 8.24
CA ILE A 92 -0.70 -12.97 7.07
C ILE A 92 -1.46 -12.61 5.78
N HIS A 93 -2.78 -12.77 5.77
CA HIS A 93 -3.64 -12.42 4.64
C HIS A 93 -4.22 -11.01 4.74
N ASN A 94 -4.00 -10.28 5.83
CA ASN A 94 -4.42 -8.89 5.99
C ASN A 94 -3.37 -7.96 5.35
N PRO A 95 -3.64 -7.42 4.14
CA PRO A 95 -2.67 -6.58 3.45
C PRO A 95 -2.42 -5.26 4.19
N LEU A 96 -3.41 -4.74 4.92
CA LEU A 96 -3.27 -3.51 5.72
C LEU A 96 -2.32 -3.73 6.91
N ALA A 97 -2.49 -4.84 7.63
CA ALA A 97 -1.62 -5.17 8.75
C ALA A 97 -0.17 -5.35 8.30
N LEU A 98 0.05 -6.10 7.21
CA LEU A 98 1.38 -6.29 6.63
C LEU A 98 2.00 -4.97 6.14
N ALA A 99 1.20 -4.12 5.50
CA ALA A 99 1.67 -2.82 5.05
C ALA A 99 2.12 -1.95 6.23
N LEU A 100 1.32 -1.85 7.30
CA LEU A 100 1.69 -1.11 8.51
C LEU A 100 2.90 -1.71 9.23
N GLU A 101 3.02 -3.04 9.29
CA GLU A 101 4.19 -3.70 9.87
C GLU A 101 5.45 -3.42 9.05
N SER A 102 5.37 -3.35 7.72
CA SER A 102 6.48 -2.96 6.85
C SER A 102 6.95 -1.51 7.05
N MET A 103 6.09 -0.66 7.64
CA MET A 103 6.45 0.72 7.96
C MET A 103 7.24 0.84 9.27
N ARG A 104 7.45 -0.26 10.02
CA ARG A 104 8.31 -0.25 11.22
C ARG A 104 9.72 0.24 10.89
N GLY A 105 10.30 1.00 11.81
CA GLY A 105 11.58 1.67 11.62
C GLY A 105 11.48 3.00 10.86
N ARG A 106 10.30 3.36 10.32
CA ARG A 106 10.06 4.69 9.75
C ARG A 106 9.49 5.62 10.82
N PRO A 107 10.12 6.79 11.06
CA PRO A 107 9.73 7.66 12.18
C PRO A 107 8.34 8.29 11.98
N SER A 108 7.94 8.52 10.73
CA SER A 108 6.66 9.15 10.41
C SER A 108 6.02 8.61 9.13
N LEU A 109 4.69 8.55 9.13
CA LEU A 109 3.84 8.34 7.95
C LEU A 109 3.54 9.68 7.27
N ARG A 110 3.17 9.65 5.99
CA ARG A 110 2.91 10.86 5.20
C ARG A 110 1.42 11.22 5.19
N PHE A 111 1.08 12.40 5.67
CA PHE A 111 -0.27 12.94 5.53
C PHE A 111 -0.55 13.32 4.07
N LYS A 112 -1.71 12.92 3.55
CA LYS A 112 -2.17 13.28 2.20
C LYS A 112 -3.31 14.29 2.20
N GLY A 113 -4.15 14.29 3.23
CA GLY A 113 -5.32 15.16 3.31
C GLY A 113 -6.47 14.52 4.07
N THR A 114 -7.60 15.21 4.09
CA THR A 114 -8.89 14.65 4.51
C THR A 114 -9.69 14.21 3.28
N VAL A 115 -10.49 13.16 3.41
CA VAL A 115 -11.32 12.62 2.32
C VAL A 115 -12.70 12.25 2.86
N ARG A 116 -13.75 12.43 2.06
CA ARG A 116 -15.09 11.92 2.45
C ARG A 116 -15.11 10.42 2.22
N LEU A 117 -15.60 9.65 3.19
CA LEU A 117 -15.59 8.19 3.11
C LEU A 117 -16.45 7.67 1.94
N LYS A 118 -17.48 8.40 1.53
CA LYS A 118 -18.33 8.05 0.37
C LYS A 118 -17.63 8.18 -0.99
N ASP A 119 -16.48 8.86 -1.05
CA ASP A 119 -15.74 9.09 -2.30
C ASP A 119 -14.65 8.05 -2.54
N ILE A 120 -14.43 7.14 -1.59
CA ILE A 120 -13.36 6.14 -1.63
C ILE A 120 -13.93 4.74 -1.42
N TRP A 121 -13.25 3.77 -2.03
CA TRP A 121 -13.50 2.35 -1.77
C TRP A 121 -12.61 1.92 -0.61
N MET A 122 -13.24 1.51 0.50
CA MET A 122 -12.54 1.08 1.69
C MET A 122 -12.51 -0.44 1.75
N ASP A 123 -11.31 -0.98 1.98
CA ASP A 123 -11.11 -2.38 2.35
C ASP A 123 -10.96 -2.42 3.87
N GLU A 124 -12.04 -2.84 4.53
CA GLU A 124 -12.17 -2.92 6.00
C GLU A 124 -11.71 -4.27 6.54
N THR A 125 -11.05 -5.08 5.71
CA THR A 125 -10.57 -6.39 6.14
C THR A 125 -9.53 -6.26 7.25
N GLY A 126 -9.75 -7.03 8.32
CA GLY A 126 -8.76 -7.27 9.37
C GLY A 126 -8.62 -6.21 10.47
N GLU A 127 -9.70 -5.48 10.77
CA GLU A 127 -9.95 -4.78 12.04
C GLU A 127 -8.72 -4.09 12.67
N VAL A 128 -8.22 -3.05 12.01
CA VAL A 128 -7.11 -2.23 12.52
C VAL A 128 -7.64 -1.01 13.25
N TYR A 129 -7.09 -0.78 14.45
CA TYR A 129 -7.40 0.32 15.34
C TYR A 129 -6.22 1.28 15.42
N MET A 130 -6.53 2.54 15.69
CA MET A 130 -5.52 3.56 15.98
C MET A 130 -5.73 4.11 17.38
N ASP A 131 -4.70 4.01 18.21
CA ASP A 131 -4.65 4.61 19.54
C ASP A 131 -3.73 5.83 19.51
N ILE A 132 -4.16 6.91 20.17
CA ILE A 132 -3.38 8.14 20.33
C ILE A 132 -2.89 8.20 21.77
N HIS A 133 -1.58 8.34 21.95
CA HIS A 133 -0.98 8.46 23.27
C HIS A 133 -1.55 9.67 24.03
N PRO A 134 -1.94 9.56 25.32
CA PRO A 134 -2.63 10.63 26.04
C PRO A 134 -1.81 11.92 26.19
N LEU A 135 -0.47 11.81 26.17
CA LEU A 135 0.44 12.96 26.22
C LEU A 135 0.69 13.62 24.85
N ALA A 136 0.23 13.02 23.74
CA ALA A 136 0.39 13.57 22.40
C ALA A 136 -0.72 14.59 22.10
N THR A 137 -0.68 15.74 22.79
CA THR A 137 -1.75 16.75 22.77
C THR A 137 -2.07 17.24 21.35
N LEU A 138 -1.05 17.47 20.51
CA LEU A 138 -1.27 17.95 19.14
C LEU A 138 -2.02 16.93 18.28
N SER A 139 -1.62 15.66 18.35
CA SER A 139 -2.30 14.56 17.64
C SER A 139 -3.73 14.41 18.13
N LYS A 140 -3.94 14.44 19.45
CA LYS A 140 -5.27 14.35 20.05
C LYS A 140 -6.19 15.47 19.55
N VAL A 141 -5.76 16.73 19.69
CA VAL A 141 -6.54 17.90 19.24
C VAL A 141 -6.82 17.84 17.74
N TYR A 142 -5.84 17.43 16.93
CA TYR A 142 -6.01 17.29 15.49
C TYR A 142 -7.09 16.27 15.12
N PHE A 143 -7.01 15.05 15.66
CA PHE A 143 -7.96 13.99 15.36
C PHE A 143 -9.33 14.23 16.00
N GLU A 144 -9.41 14.84 17.19
CA GLU A 144 -10.68 15.25 17.80
C GLU A 144 -11.38 16.30 16.94
N ASN A 145 -10.68 17.36 16.52
CA ASN A 145 -11.26 18.39 15.67
C ASN A 145 -11.69 17.85 14.31
N THR A 146 -10.97 16.86 13.77
CA THR A 146 -11.27 16.30 12.44
C THR A 146 -12.40 15.26 12.50
N LEU A 147 -12.37 14.35 13.46
CA LEU A 147 -13.28 13.20 13.54
C LEU A 147 -14.52 13.49 14.39
N CYS A 148 -14.39 14.17 15.53
CA CYS A 148 -15.52 14.41 16.44
C CYS A 148 -16.44 15.53 15.97
N LEU A 149 -15.95 16.45 15.11
CA LEU A 149 -16.80 17.47 14.48
C LEU A 149 -17.49 16.98 13.20
N SER A 150 -17.07 15.83 12.67
CA SER A 150 -17.68 15.25 11.48
C SER A 150 -19.03 14.61 11.83
N PRO A 151 -20.09 14.80 11.01
CA PRO A 151 -21.34 14.08 11.18
C PRO A 151 -21.13 12.56 11.18
N LEU A 152 -21.85 11.86 12.06
CA LEU A 152 -21.87 10.40 12.10
C LEU A 152 -22.99 9.88 11.19
N LEU A 153 -22.60 9.18 10.12
CA LEU A 153 -23.51 8.57 9.16
C LEU A 153 -23.74 7.09 9.50
N PRO A 154 -24.98 6.58 9.41
CA PRO A 154 -25.24 5.16 9.56
C PRO A 154 -24.57 4.38 8.43
N PHE A 155 -23.84 3.33 8.77
CA PHE A 155 -23.13 2.47 7.84
C PHE A 155 -23.62 1.02 8.03
N PRO A 156 -24.26 0.41 7.01
CA PRO A 156 -24.76 -0.95 7.10
C PRO A 156 -23.60 -1.94 6.99
N HIS A 157 -23.24 -2.59 8.11
CA HIS A 157 -22.24 -3.65 8.13
C HIS A 157 -22.78 -4.87 8.90
N GLY A 158 -23.04 -5.98 8.21
CA GLY A 158 -23.30 -7.27 8.84
C GLY A 158 -24.48 -7.32 9.83
N GLY A 159 -25.55 -6.56 9.60
CA GLY A 159 -26.75 -6.56 10.46
C GLY A 159 -26.68 -5.64 11.68
N ASN A 160 -25.51 -5.06 11.97
CA ASN A 160 -25.35 -4.07 13.05
C ASN A 160 -25.37 -2.64 12.46
N CYS A 161 -26.07 -1.73 13.14
CA CYS A 161 -26.11 -0.33 12.75
C CYS A 161 -24.91 0.42 13.35
N THR A 162 -23.74 0.29 12.74
CA THR A 162 -22.58 1.12 13.11
C THR A 162 -22.74 2.53 12.54
N LYS A 163 -22.28 3.55 13.26
CA LYS A 163 -22.20 4.92 12.72
C LYS A 163 -20.73 5.30 12.54
N ARG A 164 -20.41 5.96 11.45
CA ARG A 164 -19.04 6.36 11.09
C ARG A 164 -18.97 7.82 10.72
N THR A 165 -17.82 8.44 10.91
CA THR A 165 -17.59 9.82 10.50
C THR A 165 -17.71 9.96 8.98
N GLU A 166 -18.35 11.01 8.49
CA GLU A 166 -18.40 11.30 7.04
C GLU A 166 -17.00 11.53 6.44
N ILE A 167 -16.09 12.11 7.22
CA ILE A 167 -14.73 12.46 6.81
C ILE A 167 -13.73 11.51 7.48
N GLY A 168 -12.68 11.16 6.76
CA GLY A 168 -11.50 10.46 7.26
C GLY A 168 -10.19 11.16 6.88
N VAL A 169 -9.11 10.78 7.56
CA VAL A 169 -7.75 11.26 7.34
C VAL A 169 -6.99 10.28 6.45
N ARG A 170 -6.59 10.73 5.26
CA ARG A 170 -5.87 9.94 4.25
C ARG A 170 -4.36 10.00 4.52
N ILE A 171 -3.75 8.83 4.61
CA ILE A 171 -2.32 8.64 4.92
C ILE A 171 -1.70 7.74 3.87
N ALA A 172 -0.54 8.11 3.35
CA ALA A 172 0.22 7.27 2.43
C ALA A 172 1.25 6.40 3.17
N LEU A 173 1.25 5.10 2.85
CA LEU A 173 2.21 4.11 3.30
C LEU A 173 3.31 3.96 2.25
N GLY A 174 4.29 4.87 2.28
CA GLY A 174 5.47 4.83 1.40
C GLY A 174 6.17 6.19 1.27
N ASP A 175 7.38 6.19 0.71
CA ASP A 175 8.16 7.42 0.50
C ASP A 175 7.83 8.11 -0.82
N THR A 176 7.30 7.38 -1.79
CA THR A 176 7.04 7.87 -3.13
C THR A 176 5.60 8.39 -3.24
N ASP A 177 5.42 9.48 -4.00
CA ASP A 177 4.11 9.98 -4.40
C ASP A 177 3.57 9.22 -5.62
N CYS A 178 3.92 7.94 -5.74
CA CYS A 178 3.47 7.12 -6.84
C CYS A 178 1.96 6.86 -6.66
N PRO A 179 1.16 6.85 -7.75
CA PRO A 179 -0.23 6.36 -7.69
C PRO A 179 -0.34 4.92 -7.19
N GLU A 180 0.74 4.15 -7.22
CA GLU A 180 0.82 2.78 -6.70
C GLU A 180 1.09 2.73 -5.18
N THR A 181 1.39 3.86 -4.55
CA THR A 181 1.65 3.90 -3.11
C THR A 181 0.40 3.47 -2.36
N THR A 182 0.53 2.51 -1.45
CA THR A 182 -0.60 2.04 -0.66
C THR A 182 -1.06 3.15 0.26
N GLU A 183 -2.36 3.40 0.29
CA GLU A 183 -2.94 4.44 1.13
C GLU A 183 -3.96 3.84 2.08
N ILE A 184 -4.10 4.51 3.23
CA ILE A 184 -5.03 4.15 4.28
C ILE A 184 -5.86 5.37 4.64
N VAL A 185 -7.03 5.11 5.20
CA VAL A 185 -7.91 6.13 5.76
C VAL A 185 -8.13 5.82 7.24
N VAL A 186 -8.00 6.85 8.06
CA VAL A 186 -8.29 6.84 9.50
C VAL A 186 -9.62 7.54 9.72
N PHE A 187 -10.57 6.89 10.37
CA PHE A 187 -11.92 7.41 10.57
C PHE A 187 -12.47 7.04 11.95
N GLY A 188 -13.49 7.75 12.39
CA GLY A 188 -14.19 7.44 13.64
C GLY A 188 -15.37 6.50 13.40
N GLU A 189 -15.56 5.53 14.29
CA GLU A 189 -16.70 4.63 14.31
C GLU A 189 -17.25 4.53 15.73
N THR A 190 -18.57 4.64 15.90
CA THR A 190 -19.24 4.32 17.16
C THR A 190 -19.66 2.86 17.11
N SER A 191 -19.07 2.02 17.95
CA SER A 191 -19.50 0.63 18.10
C SER A 191 -20.62 0.55 19.15
N ASP A 192 -21.82 0.20 18.71
CA ASP A 192 -22.97 -0.04 19.60
C ASP A 192 -22.83 -1.34 20.43
N ILE A 193 -21.76 -2.10 20.16
CA ILE A 193 -21.56 -3.47 20.65
C ILE A 193 -20.95 -3.50 22.06
N PHE A 194 -20.35 -2.40 22.53
CA PHE A 194 -19.69 -2.35 23.83
C PHE A 194 -20.58 -1.66 24.88
N HIS A 195 -21.47 -2.43 25.51
CA HIS A 195 -21.61 -2.55 26.98
C HIS A 195 -23.03 -3.00 27.42
N PRO A 196 -23.33 -4.31 27.43
CA PRO A 196 -24.44 -4.82 28.24
C PRO A 196 -24.09 -4.97 29.75
N SER A 197 -22.84 -4.73 30.17
CA SER A 197 -22.36 -5.16 31.53
C SER A 197 -22.00 -4.04 32.52
N GLN A 198 -22.21 -2.76 32.21
CA GLN A 198 -22.01 -1.66 33.18
C GLN A 198 -23.31 -0.92 33.56
N MET A 199 -24.48 -1.56 33.40
CA MET A 199 -25.77 -0.98 33.80
C MET A 199 -26.14 -1.16 35.28
N VAL A 200 -25.26 -1.72 36.11
CA VAL A 200 -25.49 -1.77 37.55
C VAL A 200 -24.75 -0.62 38.22
N SER A 201 -25.55 0.36 38.69
CA SER A 201 -25.16 1.51 39.53
C SER A 201 -24.83 2.82 38.81
N ALA A 202 -25.78 3.34 38.04
CA ALA A 202 -25.89 4.79 37.80
C ALA A 202 -27.31 5.26 38.14
N THR A 203 -27.61 5.27 39.44
CA THR A 203 -28.72 6.05 39.97
C THR A 203 -28.35 7.54 39.87
N SER A 204 -29.20 8.29 39.18
CA SER A 204 -29.37 9.75 39.36
C SER A 204 -28.37 10.69 38.67
N SER A 205 -28.62 10.98 37.39
CA SER A 205 -28.81 12.34 36.82
C SER A 205 -28.41 12.39 35.33
N SER A 206 -29.29 13.00 34.54
CA SER A 206 -29.43 12.87 33.09
C SER A 206 -28.36 13.60 32.26
N MET A 207 -27.16 13.05 32.18
CA MET A 207 -26.20 13.41 31.14
C MET A 207 -26.17 12.28 30.13
N ILE A 208 -26.82 12.48 28.97
CA ILE A 208 -26.83 11.54 27.86
C ILE A 208 -25.40 11.45 27.33
N SER A 209 -24.60 10.54 27.88
CA SER A 209 -23.25 10.27 27.40
C SER A 209 -23.36 9.60 26.05
N SER A 210 -23.02 10.32 24.97
CA SER A 210 -22.84 9.69 23.66
C SER A 210 -21.80 8.58 23.76
N PRO A 211 -21.96 7.44 23.05
CA PRO A 211 -20.98 6.37 23.06
C PRO A 211 -19.61 6.90 22.60
N PRO A 212 -18.50 6.37 23.16
CA PRO A 212 -17.16 6.80 22.78
C PRO A 212 -16.89 6.48 21.31
N LEU A 213 -16.26 7.43 20.60
CA LEU A 213 -15.81 7.26 19.23
C LEU A 213 -14.52 6.44 19.21
N VAL A 214 -14.51 5.32 18.51
CA VAL A 214 -13.34 4.48 18.31
C VAL A 214 -12.69 4.83 16.98
N VAL A 215 -11.36 5.02 16.97
CA VAL A 215 -10.66 5.33 15.73
C VAL A 215 -10.24 4.05 15.00
N ARG A 216 -10.77 3.86 13.79
CA ARG A 216 -10.50 2.71 12.92
C ARG A 216 -9.68 3.11 11.71
N VAL A 217 -9.05 2.11 11.12
CA VAL A 217 -8.17 2.26 9.96
C VAL A 217 -8.57 1.26 8.90
N ALA A 218 -8.79 1.74 7.67
CA ALA A 218 -9.06 0.91 6.52
C ALA A 218 -8.05 1.21 5.40
N ARG A 219 -7.82 0.23 4.54
CA ARG A 219 -7.03 0.42 3.33
C ARG A 219 -7.90 1.08 2.26
N ILE A 220 -7.35 2.03 1.52
CA ILE A 220 -8.01 2.58 0.34
C ILE A 220 -7.77 1.61 -0.81
N ALA A 221 -8.83 0.95 -1.26
CA ALA A 221 -8.80 0.08 -2.41
C ALA A 221 -8.98 0.92 -3.69
N THR A 222 -8.32 0.50 -4.77
CA THR A 222 -8.67 0.99 -6.10
C THR A 222 -10.10 0.55 -6.38
N ALA A 223 -10.93 1.46 -6.92
CA ALA A 223 -12.29 1.12 -7.30
C ALA A 223 -12.29 -0.19 -8.11
N PRO A 224 -13.19 -1.14 -7.78
CA PRO A 224 -13.26 -2.40 -8.51
C PRO A 224 -13.47 -2.05 -9.98
N ARG A 225 -12.48 -2.41 -10.80
CA ARG A 225 -12.54 -2.14 -12.22
C ARG A 225 -13.68 -2.98 -12.77
N ALA A 226 -14.65 -2.35 -13.43
CA ALA A 226 -15.66 -3.09 -14.16
C ALA A 226 -14.94 -4.12 -15.05
N PRO A 227 -15.41 -5.39 -15.08
CA PRO A 227 -14.80 -6.41 -15.92
C PRO A 227 -14.71 -5.83 -17.33
N ARG A 228 -13.49 -5.78 -17.87
CA ARG A 228 -13.33 -5.23 -19.22
C ARG A 228 -14.17 -6.11 -20.15
N PRO A 229 -14.87 -5.55 -21.15
CA PRO A 229 -15.56 -6.35 -22.16
C PRO A 229 -14.64 -7.37 -22.85
N ASP A 230 -13.33 -7.07 -22.91
CA ASP A 230 -12.27 -7.93 -23.45
C ASP A 230 -11.56 -8.78 -22.39
N ASP A 231 -11.87 -8.62 -21.10
CA ASP A 231 -11.39 -9.55 -20.07
C ASP A 231 -12.06 -10.89 -20.38
N PRO A 232 -11.32 -11.95 -20.75
CA PRO A 232 -11.92 -13.22 -21.11
C PRO A 232 -12.74 -13.67 -19.91
N THR A 233 -14.07 -13.49 -20.01
CA THR A 233 -15.01 -14.04 -19.06
C THR A 233 -14.58 -15.49 -18.91
N PRO A 234 -14.29 -15.99 -17.69
CA PRO A 234 -13.75 -17.32 -17.50
C PRO A 234 -14.57 -18.26 -18.36
N ARG A 235 -14.01 -18.68 -19.50
CA ARG A 235 -14.77 -19.43 -20.49
C ARG A 235 -15.19 -20.65 -19.72
N LYS A 236 -16.49 -20.79 -19.46
CA LYS A 236 -17.03 -21.94 -18.73
C LYS A 236 -16.36 -23.15 -19.37
N PRO A 237 -15.55 -23.93 -18.61
CA PRO A 237 -14.87 -25.06 -19.21
C PRO A 237 -15.93 -25.89 -19.93
N PRO A 238 -15.67 -26.34 -21.18
CA PRO A 238 -16.65 -27.08 -21.94
C PRO A 238 -17.23 -28.19 -21.06
N ALA A 239 -18.54 -28.17 -20.84
CA ALA A 239 -19.24 -29.11 -19.95
C ALA A 239 -19.18 -30.58 -20.43
N ARG A 240 -18.30 -30.90 -21.39
CA ARG A 240 -18.23 -32.18 -22.09
C ARG A 240 -17.05 -33.06 -21.69
N LEU A 241 -16.24 -32.69 -20.70
CA LEU A 241 -15.11 -33.53 -20.24
C LEU A 241 -15.30 -34.17 -18.84
N PHE A 242 -16.41 -33.89 -18.15
CA PHE A 242 -16.84 -34.68 -16.99
C PHE A 242 -18.15 -35.41 -17.31
N GLY A 243 -18.09 -36.27 -18.32
CA GLY A 243 -19.05 -37.34 -18.54
C GLY A 243 -18.54 -38.62 -17.90
N GLY A 244 -19.29 -39.17 -16.94
CA GLY A 244 -19.05 -40.46 -16.28
C GLY A 244 -18.16 -40.30 -15.04
N LEU A 245 -18.66 -40.42 -13.81
CA LEU A 245 -19.46 -41.54 -13.31
C LEU A 245 -20.59 -41.01 -12.41
N SER A 246 -21.80 -40.99 -12.97
CA SER A 246 -23.00 -41.19 -12.15
C SER A 246 -22.89 -42.61 -11.60
N GLY A 247 -22.52 -42.73 -10.34
CA GLY A 247 -22.75 -43.93 -9.55
C GLY A 247 -24.26 -44.12 -9.46
N ASP A 248 -24.74 -45.06 -10.26
CA ASP A 248 -26.10 -45.58 -10.26
C ASP A 248 -26.33 -46.31 -8.93
N VAL A 249 -26.98 -45.64 -7.98
CA VAL A 249 -27.69 -46.31 -6.88
C VAL A 249 -29.11 -45.76 -6.87
N LEU A 250 -29.91 -46.37 -7.75
CA LEU A 250 -31.31 -46.78 -7.53
C LEU A 250 -32.17 -45.87 -6.65
N GLY A 251 -33.09 -45.14 -7.28
CA GLY A 251 -34.15 -44.44 -6.55
C GLY A 251 -35.21 -43.81 -7.44
N ALA A 252 -36.15 -44.64 -7.90
CA ALA A 252 -37.27 -44.31 -8.77
C ALA A 252 -38.04 -43.02 -8.39
N GLY A 253 -38.32 -42.18 -9.39
CA GLY A 253 -39.16 -40.99 -9.21
C GLY A 253 -39.55 -40.31 -10.52
N LYS A 254 -40.50 -40.92 -11.24
CA LYS A 254 -41.15 -40.38 -12.45
C LYS A 254 -41.82 -39.03 -12.16
N ARG A 255 -41.58 -37.98 -12.95
CA ARG A 255 -42.67 -37.08 -13.46
C ARG A 255 -42.21 -36.00 -14.46
N THR A 256 -42.71 -36.16 -15.69
CA THR A 256 -43.27 -35.13 -16.60
C THR A 256 -42.47 -33.88 -16.97
N LYS A 257 -41.94 -33.92 -18.20
CA LYS A 257 -41.66 -32.75 -19.05
C LYS A 257 -42.97 -32.05 -19.49
N PRO A 258 -43.02 -30.72 -19.58
CA PRO A 258 -43.92 -30.02 -20.48
C PRO A 258 -43.23 -29.67 -21.83
N PRO A 259 -43.98 -29.63 -22.95
CA PRO A 259 -43.45 -29.37 -24.29
C PRO A 259 -43.25 -27.87 -24.58
N PRO A 260 -42.31 -27.50 -25.47
CA PRO A 260 -42.16 -26.11 -25.91
C PRO A 260 -43.28 -25.70 -26.88
N LYS A 261 -44.02 -24.66 -26.50
CA LYS A 261 -44.99 -23.99 -27.37
C LYS A 261 -44.29 -23.22 -28.47
N ARG A 262 -44.62 -23.60 -29.70
CA ARG A 262 -44.50 -22.85 -30.96
C ARG A 262 -45.13 -21.46 -30.79
N CYS A 263 -44.39 -20.40 -31.12
CA CYS A 263 -44.96 -19.11 -31.51
C CYS A 263 -44.35 -18.74 -32.86
N GLU A 264 -45.15 -18.96 -33.89
CA GLU A 264 -45.02 -18.33 -35.20
C GLU A 264 -45.41 -16.86 -35.02
N THR A 265 -44.53 -15.94 -35.39
CA THR A 265 -44.96 -14.62 -35.88
C THR A 265 -44.03 -14.18 -37.01
N ASN A 266 -44.68 -13.89 -38.13
CA ASN A 266 -44.13 -13.35 -39.36
C ASN A 266 -43.45 -12.00 -39.10
N GLY A 267 -42.23 -11.85 -39.61
CA GLY A 267 -41.45 -10.61 -39.50
C GLY A 267 -40.36 -10.56 -40.56
N LYS A 268 -40.77 -10.46 -41.82
CA LYS A 268 -39.93 -10.23 -42.99
C LYS A 268 -39.22 -8.88 -42.87
N THR A 269 -37.95 -8.87 -42.45
CA THR A 269 -37.03 -7.77 -42.74
C THR A 269 -35.73 -8.36 -43.26
N ARG A 270 -35.31 -7.84 -44.42
CA ARG A 270 -34.09 -8.19 -45.14
C ARG A 270 -32.88 -7.90 -44.26
N ASP A 271 -32.21 -8.94 -43.77
CA ASP A 271 -30.81 -8.84 -43.35
C ASP A 271 -29.96 -9.61 -44.37
N HIS A 272 -29.57 -8.89 -45.41
CA HIS A 272 -28.65 -9.35 -46.47
C HIS A 272 -27.37 -8.51 -46.49
N GLY A 273 -27.05 -7.84 -45.37
CA GLY A 273 -25.92 -6.91 -45.31
C GLY A 273 -24.68 -7.43 -44.58
N ARG A 274 -24.78 -8.57 -43.87
CA ARG A 274 -23.72 -8.99 -42.94
C ARG A 274 -22.73 -10.01 -43.51
N ASP A 275 -23.13 -10.81 -44.49
CA ASP A 275 -22.25 -11.81 -45.10
C ASP A 275 -21.29 -11.22 -46.16
N ASP A 276 -21.64 -10.11 -46.80
CA ASP A 276 -20.77 -9.44 -47.78
C ASP A 276 -19.54 -8.75 -47.15
N ALA A 277 -19.60 -8.42 -45.86
CA ALA A 277 -18.47 -7.86 -45.13
C ALA A 277 -17.46 -8.95 -44.74
N VAL A 278 -17.95 -10.16 -44.40
CA VAL A 278 -17.10 -11.29 -44.01
C VAL A 278 -16.45 -11.94 -45.23
N CYS A 279 -17.15 -11.99 -46.38
CA CYS A 279 -16.57 -12.46 -47.64
C CYS A 279 -15.46 -11.52 -48.17
N ARG A 280 -15.65 -10.19 -48.12
CA ARG A 280 -14.60 -9.23 -48.50
C ARG A 280 -13.36 -9.27 -47.60
N ALA A 281 -13.54 -9.52 -46.30
CA ALA A 281 -12.40 -9.66 -45.39
C ALA A 281 -11.56 -10.92 -45.69
N LYS A 282 -12.19 -12.03 -46.10
CA LYS A 282 -11.48 -13.25 -46.50
C LYS A 282 -10.71 -13.08 -47.81
N GLU A 283 -11.24 -12.32 -48.76
CA GLU A 283 -10.58 -12.04 -50.03
C GLU A 283 -9.34 -11.13 -49.85
N ALA A 284 -9.40 -10.16 -48.92
CA ALA A 284 -8.27 -9.30 -48.60
C ALA A 284 -7.09 -10.04 -47.92
N MET A 285 -7.34 -11.15 -47.22
CA MET A 285 -6.29 -11.94 -46.55
C MET A 285 -5.61 -12.97 -47.45
N LEU A 286 -6.14 -13.22 -48.66
CA LEU A 286 -5.53 -14.14 -49.63
C LEU A 286 -4.61 -13.43 -50.65
N ASN A 287 -4.70 -12.09 -50.74
CA ASN A 287 -3.87 -11.27 -51.63
C ASN A 287 -2.72 -10.57 -50.89
N LEU A 288 -2.17 -11.17 -49.82
CA LEU A 288 -0.87 -10.71 -49.32
C LEU A 288 0.20 -11.10 -50.33
N PRO A 289 1.07 -10.16 -50.76
CA PRO A 289 2.17 -10.50 -51.65
C PRO A 289 3.07 -11.52 -50.95
N ASP A 290 3.16 -12.72 -51.56
CA ASP A 290 4.07 -13.77 -51.14
C ASP A 290 5.48 -13.18 -51.03
N ALA A 291 6.06 -13.28 -49.83
CA ALA A 291 7.42 -12.87 -49.56
C ALA A 291 8.33 -13.71 -50.45
N THR A 292 8.77 -13.09 -51.54
CA THR A 292 9.70 -13.67 -52.50
C THR A 292 10.93 -14.18 -51.76
N ALA A 293 11.14 -15.49 -51.87
CA ALA A 293 12.31 -16.19 -51.40
C ALA A 293 13.56 -15.59 -52.06
N ILE A 294 14.31 -14.78 -51.31
CA ILE A 294 15.63 -14.31 -51.72
C ILE A 294 16.60 -15.49 -51.58
N LYS A 295 16.82 -16.16 -52.71
CA LYS A 295 17.91 -17.09 -52.95
C LYS A 295 19.18 -16.27 -53.24
N GLY A 296 20.02 -16.04 -52.24
CA GLY A 296 21.37 -15.46 -52.40
C GLY A 296 22.41 -16.44 -51.86
N HIS A 297 23.04 -17.25 -52.71
CA HIS A 297 24.35 -16.98 -53.33
C HIS A 297 25.44 -16.61 -52.33
N SER A 298 26.24 -17.63 -52.02
CA SER A 298 27.61 -17.56 -51.52
C SER A 298 28.43 -16.61 -52.40
N GLY A 299 29.05 -15.59 -51.82
CA GLY A 299 30.09 -14.83 -52.51
C GLY A 299 30.36 -13.44 -51.94
N ASN A 300 31.51 -13.32 -51.28
CA ASN A 300 32.29 -12.11 -51.05
C ASN A 300 31.81 -11.07 -50.02
N VAL A 301 32.63 -11.01 -48.98
CA VAL A 301 32.82 -9.94 -47.99
C VAL A 301 32.78 -8.56 -48.67
N SER A 302 31.68 -7.83 -48.48
CA SER A 302 31.62 -6.39 -48.71
C SER A 302 31.21 -5.68 -47.42
N VAL A 303 32.24 -5.09 -46.84
CA VAL A 303 32.32 -4.04 -45.83
C VAL A 303 31.03 -3.20 -45.71
N PHE A 304 30.35 -3.33 -44.58
CA PHE A 304 29.28 -2.46 -44.14
C PHE A 304 29.89 -1.10 -43.73
N LYS A 305 29.79 -0.08 -44.59
CA LYS A 305 30.24 1.29 -44.29
C LYS A 305 29.24 1.97 -43.34
N VAL A 306 29.55 1.91 -42.05
CA VAL A 306 28.92 2.74 -41.02
C VAL A 306 29.47 4.18 -41.15
N PRO A 307 28.62 5.22 -41.22
CA PRO A 307 29.06 6.61 -41.20
C PRO A 307 29.90 6.93 -39.96
N GLU A 308 31.06 7.55 -40.16
CA GLU A 308 32.03 7.85 -39.11
C GLU A 308 31.44 8.80 -38.04
N VAL A 309 31.41 8.31 -36.80
CA VAL A 309 31.03 9.08 -35.61
C VAL A 309 32.29 9.73 -35.02
N PRO A 310 32.26 11.01 -34.59
CA PRO A 310 33.44 11.75 -34.15
C PRO A 310 34.20 11.06 -33.01
N GLN A 311 35.49 10.79 -33.23
CA GLN A 311 36.40 10.19 -32.26
C GLN A 311 36.72 11.21 -31.15
N LYS A 312 36.26 10.92 -29.92
CA LYS A 312 36.68 11.66 -28.72
C LYS A 312 38.11 11.23 -28.37
N THR A 313 39.01 12.20 -28.41
CA THR A 313 40.41 12.11 -28.02
C THR A 313 40.55 11.77 -26.53
N ASN A 314 41.15 10.62 -26.23
CA ASN A 314 41.52 10.23 -24.88
C ASN A 314 42.83 10.95 -24.50
N LYS A 315 42.76 11.82 -23.50
CA LYS A 315 43.93 12.44 -22.89
C LYS A 315 44.49 11.49 -21.83
N THR A 316 45.67 10.97 -22.10
CA THR A 316 46.52 10.21 -21.17
C THR A 316 47.11 11.18 -20.15
N GLU A 317 46.83 11.03 -18.85
CA GLU A 317 47.58 11.74 -17.81
C GLU A 317 47.74 10.90 -16.54
N THR A 318 48.90 10.27 -16.46
CA THR A 318 49.87 10.29 -15.36
C THR A 318 49.38 10.02 -13.93
N ARG A 319 49.73 8.83 -13.45
CA ARG A 319 49.88 8.48 -12.02
C ARG A 319 51.01 9.30 -11.40
N ALA A 320 50.70 10.16 -10.43
CA ALA A 320 51.59 10.50 -9.31
C ALA A 320 50.81 11.19 -8.17
N ASN A 321 51.05 10.71 -6.94
CA ASN A 321 50.79 11.27 -5.60
C ASN A 321 50.18 12.69 -5.48
N MET A 322 49.09 12.84 -4.73
CA MET A 322 48.97 13.91 -3.73
C MET A 322 47.75 13.75 -2.81
N PHE A 323 48.02 13.43 -1.54
CA PHE A 323 47.19 13.88 -0.42
C PHE A 323 47.31 15.40 -0.33
N ARG A 324 46.21 16.14 -0.50
CA ARG A 324 46.05 17.50 0.05
C ARG A 324 44.56 17.85 0.26
N PRO A 325 44.23 18.69 1.26
CA PRO A 325 42.86 18.92 1.71
C PRO A 325 42.12 19.98 0.87
N ALA A 326 40.80 19.92 1.00
CA ALA A 326 39.77 20.60 0.20
C ALA A 326 39.91 22.12 0.08
N PRO A 327 39.58 22.71 -1.09
CA PRO A 327 39.27 24.12 -1.20
C PRO A 327 37.75 24.37 -1.07
N ARG A 328 37.41 25.37 -0.26
CA ARG A 328 36.11 26.04 -0.24
C ARG A 328 35.99 26.97 -1.45
N ALA A 329 34.91 26.90 -2.21
CA ALA A 329 34.46 27.95 -3.13
C ALA A 329 32.94 27.80 -3.34
N ARG A 330 32.14 28.76 -2.87
CA ARG A 330 31.70 30.01 -3.54
C ARG A 330 30.78 29.74 -4.74
N THR A 331 29.49 29.95 -4.46
CA THR A 331 28.34 29.90 -5.36
C THR A 331 28.33 31.14 -6.25
N LEU A 332 28.36 30.94 -7.57
CA LEU A 332 27.89 31.93 -8.54
C LEU A 332 26.86 31.24 -9.43
N VAL A 333 25.66 31.81 -9.43
CA VAL A 333 24.46 31.34 -10.11
C VAL A 333 24.50 31.80 -11.56
N GLY A 334 24.43 30.84 -12.48
CA GLY A 334 24.23 31.05 -13.91
C GLY A 334 23.46 29.87 -14.48
N GLU A 335 22.17 30.06 -14.74
CA GLU A 335 21.26 29.06 -15.31
C GLU A 335 21.51 28.88 -16.81
N ALA A 336 22.45 28.00 -17.15
CA ALA A 336 22.58 27.38 -18.49
C ALA A 336 23.54 26.18 -18.43
N GLY A 337 23.27 25.20 -17.56
CA GLY A 337 24.25 24.12 -17.31
C GLY A 337 23.74 22.80 -16.72
N GLY A 338 22.43 22.51 -16.76
CA GLY A 338 21.86 21.32 -16.11
C GLY A 338 22.51 19.99 -16.54
N GLU A 339 22.74 19.79 -17.84
CA GLU A 339 23.30 18.52 -18.33
C GLU A 339 24.76 18.26 -17.89
N ALA A 340 25.54 19.30 -17.66
CA ALA A 340 26.95 19.13 -17.26
C ALA A 340 27.06 18.73 -15.79
N ILE A 341 26.14 19.20 -14.96
CA ILE A 341 26.08 18.92 -13.52
C ILE A 341 25.67 17.46 -13.30
N ASP A 342 24.66 16.97 -14.02
CA ASP A 342 24.16 15.59 -13.88
C ASP A 342 25.22 14.54 -14.26
N LYS A 343 25.97 14.78 -15.34
CA LYS A 343 27.07 13.90 -15.76
C LYS A 343 28.17 13.80 -14.71
N ASN A 344 28.45 14.89 -13.99
CA ASN A 344 29.47 14.91 -12.95
C ASN A 344 29.02 14.14 -11.68
N ILE A 345 27.75 14.32 -11.28
CA ILE A 345 27.17 13.59 -10.14
C ILE A 345 27.13 12.08 -10.43
N GLU A 346 26.75 11.68 -11.65
CA GLU A 346 26.70 10.27 -12.02
C GLU A 346 28.10 9.62 -12.01
N ALA A 347 29.12 10.33 -12.49
CA ALA A 347 30.52 9.87 -12.44
C ALA A 347 31.02 9.70 -11.00
N ALA A 348 30.70 10.64 -10.11
CA ALA A 348 31.03 10.56 -8.69
C ALA A 348 30.35 9.36 -8.01
N ASN A 349 29.06 9.14 -8.28
CA ASN A 349 28.30 8.01 -7.74
C ASN A 349 28.87 6.67 -8.22
N LYS A 350 29.20 6.54 -9.51
CA LYS A 350 29.86 5.33 -10.05
C LYS A 350 31.17 5.03 -9.31
N LEU A 351 31.97 6.06 -8.99
CA LEU A 351 33.22 5.87 -8.26
C LEU A 351 32.99 5.38 -6.83
N ILE A 352 31.99 5.93 -6.13
CA ILE A 352 31.62 5.52 -4.78
C ILE A 352 31.19 4.05 -4.75
N ILE A 353 30.32 3.64 -5.68
CA ILE A 353 29.85 2.25 -5.80
C ILE A 353 31.04 1.32 -6.05
N LYS A 354 31.92 1.66 -6.99
CA LYS A 354 33.13 0.85 -7.27
C LYS A 354 34.03 0.71 -6.05
N LYS A 355 34.29 1.79 -5.31
CA LYS A 355 35.12 1.77 -4.10
C LYS A 355 34.49 0.93 -2.98
N SER A 356 33.17 1.06 -2.78
CA SER A 356 32.43 0.30 -1.77
C SER A 356 32.42 -1.19 -2.09
N ALA A 357 32.12 -1.55 -3.33
CA ALA A 357 32.13 -2.92 -3.83
C ALA A 357 33.49 -3.62 -3.61
N VAL A 358 34.59 -2.97 -4.00
CA VAL A 358 35.95 -3.51 -3.78
C VAL A 358 36.22 -3.73 -2.29
N ARG A 359 35.84 -2.77 -1.44
CA ARG A 359 36.05 -2.85 0.01
C ARG A 359 35.27 -4.01 0.63
N HIS A 360 34.01 -4.20 0.24
CA HIS A 360 33.18 -5.29 0.75
C HIS A 360 33.68 -6.67 0.29
N LEU A 361 34.06 -6.82 -0.99
CA LEU A 361 34.60 -8.08 -1.49
C LEU A 361 35.93 -8.44 -0.82
N THR A 362 36.80 -7.45 -0.62
CA THR A 362 38.07 -7.67 0.10
C THR A 362 37.82 -8.12 1.54
N ARG A 363 36.84 -7.53 2.23
CA ARG A 363 36.45 -7.93 3.59
C ARG A 363 35.82 -9.33 3.64
N ALA A 364 35.17 -9.75 2.55
CA ALA A 364 34.59 -11.09 2.41
C ALA A 364 35.62 -12.15 1.97
N GLY A 365 36.91 -11.83 1.92
CA GLY A 365 37.96 -12.78 1.52
C GLY A 365 38.14 -12.94 0.00
N VAL A 366 37.51 -12.07 -0.80
CA VAL A 366 37.64 -12.04 -2.27
C VAL A 366 38.44 -10.78 -2.67
N PRO A 367 39.77 -10.78 -2.52
CA PRO A 367 40.61 -9.66 -2.96
C PRO A 367 40.66 -9.59 -4.49
N ARG A 368 41.21 -8.50 -5.04
CA ARG A 368 41.32 -8.29 -6.49
C ARG A 368 42.13 -9.37 -7.24
N THR A 369 42.98 -10.11 -6.53
CA THR A 369 43.78 -11.21 -7.06
C THR A 369 43.01 -12.52 -7.19
N HIS A 370 41.80 -12.60 -6.62
CA HIS A 370 40.97 -13.80 -6.68
C HIS A 370 40.44 -14.04 -8.11
N PRO A 371 40.45 -15.28 -8.63
CA PRO A 371 40.02 -15.57 -10.00
C PRO A 371 38.56 -15.16 -10.26
N GLU A 372 37.69 -15.32 -9.26
CA GLU A 372 36.26 -14.97 -9.38
C GLU A 372 35.96 -13.49 -9.10
N PHE A 373 36.96 -12.67 -8.72
CA PHE A 373 36.72 -11.28 -8.32
C PHE A 373 35.98 -10.50 -9.41
N LYS A 374 36.36 -10.69 -10.67
CA LYS A 374 35.82 -9.95 -11.81
C LYS A 374 34.32 -10.23 -12.02
N ASP A 375 33.91 -11.48 -11.87
CA ASP A 375 32.52 -11.90 -12.11
C ASP A 375 31.63 -11.43 -10.96
N ILE A 376 32.03 -11.68 -9.71
CA ILE A 376 31.28 -11.26 -8.52
C ILE A 376 31.17 -9.73 -8.45
N PHE A 377 32.27 -9.01 -8.71
CA PHE A 377 32.26 -7.56 -8.79
C PHE A 377 31.33 -7.05 -9.90
N GLY A 378 31.33 -7.72 -11.06
CA GLY A 378 30.45 -7.38 -12.18
C GLY A 378 28.98 -7.48 -11.83
N PHE A 379 28.55 -8.57 -11.20
CA PHE A 379 27.18 -8.76 -10.73
C PHE A 379 26.79 -7.72 -9.68
N LEU A 380 27.63 -7.52 -8.66
CA LEU A 380 27.38 -6.55 -7.59
C LEU A 380 27.27 -5.13 -8.16
N TYR A 381 28.20 -4.72 -9.00
CA TYR A 381 28.23 -3.38 -9.58
C TYR A 381 27.00 -3.11 -10.46
N ARG A 382 26.64 -4.05 -11.36
CA ARG A 382 25.47 -3.92 -12.24
C ARG A 382 24.16 -3.91 -11.44
N GLY A 383 24.02 -4.80 -10.45
CA GLY A 383 22.84 -4.85 -9.58
C GLY A 383 22.66 -3.58 -8.76
N THR A 384 23.75 -3.07 -8.19
CA THR A 384 23.71 -1.82 -7.40
C THR A 384 23.40 -0.61 -8.28
N ALA A 385 23.99 -0.54 -9.47
CA ALA A 385 23.69 0.51 -10.44
C ALA A 385 22.20 0.49 -10.85
N PHE A 386 21.64 -0.69 -11.14
CA PHE A 386 20.23 -0.84 -11.49
C PHE A 386 19.29 -0.38 -10.37
N ALA A 387 19.58 -0.77 -9.12
CA ALA A 387 18.80 -0.35 -7.96
C ALA A 387 18.82 1.18 -7.77
N LEU A 388 19.98 1.81 -7.96
CA LEU A 388 20.16 3.25 -7.74
C LEU A 388 19.59 4.11 -8.89
N VAL A 389 19.53 3.61 -10.12
CA VAL A 389 18.85 4.30 -11.24
C VAL A 389 17.38 4.57 -10.91
N ARG A 390 16.71 3.69 -10.14
CA ARG A 390 15.34 3.94 -9.66
C ARG A 390 15.25 5.00 -8.56
N CYS A 391 16.31 5.21 -7.78
CA CYS A 391 16.34 6.21 -6.71
C CYS A 391 16.76 7.60 -7.20
N LEU A 392 17.45 7.69 -8.35
CA LEU A 392 18.02 8.92 -8.89
C LEU A 392 17.23 9.55 -10.05
N LEU A 393 16.13 8.93 -10.49
CA LEU A 393 15.22 9.59 -11.42
C LEU A 393 14.69 10.88 -10.75
N PRO A 394 14.96 12.07 -11.31
CA PRO A 394 14.45 13.31 -10.75
C PRO A 394 12.94 13.20 -10.67
N LYS A 395 12.40 13.39 -9.46
CA LYS A 395 10.96 13.55 -9.25
C LYS A 395 10.51 14.65 -10.22
N SER A 396 9.66 14.28 -11.18
CA SER A 396 9.11 15.17 -12.19
C SER A 396 8.74 16.52 -11.54
N PRO A 397 9.22 17.67 -12.07
CA PRO A 397 8.84 18.96 -11.53
C PRO A 397 7.33 19.11 -11.68
N HIS A 398 6.69 19.34 -10.53
CA HIS A 398 5.30 19.70 -10.31
C HIS A 398 4.53 20.11 -11.57
N VAL A 399 3.57 19.28 -11.98
CA VAL A 399 2.39 19.77 -12.70
C VAL A 399 1.61 20.62 -11.69
N THR A 400 1.79 21.94 -11.76
CA THR A 400 0.96 22.92 -11.07
C THR A 400 -0.47 22.77 -11.59
N HIS A 401 -1.32 22.11 -10.81
CA HIS A 401 -2.75 22.09 -11.06
C HIS A 401 -3.29 23.52 -10.90
N VAL A 402 -3.71 24.09 -12.02
CA VAL A 402 -4.50 25.32 -12.09
C VAL A 402 -5.79 25.07 -11.32
N CYS A 403 -5.93 25.74 -10.19
CA CYS A 403 -7.15 25.77 -9.39
C CYS A 403 -8.17 26.64 -10.13
N CYS A 404 -9.09 26.02 -10.86
CA CYS A 404 -10.28 26.71 -11.35
C CYS A 404 -11.17 27.05 -10.15
N ARG A 405 -11.22 28.35 -9.81
CA ARG A 405 -12.31 28.92 -9.02
C ARG A 405 -13.60 28.85 -9.84
N GLY A 406 -14.63 28.24 -9.26
CA GLY A 406 -16.02 28.30 -9.68
C GLY A 406 -16.88 28.25 -8.43
#